data_AF-A0A0G1KC74-F1
#
_entry.id   AF-A0A0G1KC74-F1
#
_cell.length_a   1.000
_cell.length_b   1.000
_cell.length_c   1.000
_cell.angle_alpha   90.00
_cell.angle_beta   90.00
_cell.angle_gamma   90.00
#
_symmetry.space_group_name_H-M   'P 1'
#
loop_
_entity.id
_entity.type
_entity.pdbx_description
1 polymer ?
#
loop_
_entity_poly.entity_id
_entity_poly.type
_entity_poly.pdbx_seq_one_letter_code
_entity_poly.pdbx_strand_id
1 'polypeptide(L)'
;MASRLEEILKDREKKIENLRLMGFDLYPARSVKEAENREVVENFEKYDGKILTLAGRIMAWREHGKLTFAQIQDQSGRIQLFIRADLMGPTDKEKQTLGFDDLELLDIGDIIQATGKVVKTRT
;
A
#
# COMPACT_ATOMS: atom_id res chain seq x y z
N MET A 1 -10.04 -5.35 -31.97
CA MET A 1 -9.01 -5.36 -30.92
C MET A 1 -9.54 -4.53 -29.79
N ALA A 2 -9.53 -5.04 -28.56
CA ALA A 2 -9.89 -4.22 -27.41
C ALA A 2 -8.90 -3.05 -27.31
N SER A 3 -9.38 -1.88 -26.91
CA SER A 3 -8.49 -0.75 -26.67
C SER A 3 -7.60 -1.04 -25.45
N ARG A 4 -6.39 -0.46 -25.42
CA ARG A 4 -5.49 -0.56 -24.25
C ARG A 4 -6.20 -0.19 -22.93
N LEU A 5 -7.16 0.74 -22.99
CA LEU A 5 -7.96 1.12 -21.83
C LEU A 5 -8.88 -0.01 -21.37
N GLU A 6 -9.57 -0.68 -22.29
CA GLU A 6 -10.45 -1.81 -21.98
C GLU A 6 -9.68 -2.97 -21.35
N GLU A 7 -8.46 -3.25 -21.82
CA GLU A 7 -7.60 -4.27 -21.22
C GLU A 7 -7.24 -3.93 -19.76
N ILE A 8 -6.83 -2.68 -19.50
CA ILE A 8 -6.50 -2.20 -18.14
C ILE A 8 -7.73 -2.28 -17.23
N LEU A 9 -8.90 -1.85 -17.71
CA LEU A 9 -10.13 -1.88 -16.92
C LEU A 9 -10.51 -3.32 -16.57
N LYS A 10 -10.44 -4.23 -17.54
CA LYS A 10 -10.75 -5.65 -17.33
C LYS A 10 -9.81 -6.31 -16.33
N ASP A 11 -8.52 -5.97 -16.34
CA ASP A 11 -7.58 -6.52 -15.37
C ASP A 11 -7.81 -5.98 -13.96
N ARG A 12 -8.18 -4.70 -13.83
CA ARG A 12 -8.60 -4.12 -12.54
C ARG A 12 -9.88 -4.76 -12.00
N GLU A 13 -10.86 -5.03 -12.88
CA GLU A 13 -12.09 -5.72 -12.50
C GLU A 13 -11.80 -7.11 -11.91
N LYS A 14 -10.89 -7.89 -12.53
CA LYS A 14 -10.47 -9.19 -11.99
C LYS A 14 -9.82 -9.08 -10.62
N LYS A 15 -8.92 -8.10 -10.41
CA LYS A 15 -8.27 -7.88 -9.10
C LYS A 15 -9.28 -7.51 -8.03
N ILE A 16 -10.23 -6.64 -8.35
CA ILE A 16 -11.37 -6.26 -7.50
C ILE A 16 -12.20 -7.49 -7.14
N GLU A 17 -12.51 -8.35 -8.10
CA GLU A 17 -13.27 -9.58 -7.87
C GLU A 17 -12.52 -10.55 -6.96
N ASN A 18 -11.22 -10.74 -7.18
CA ASN A 18 -10.37 -11.58 -6.31
C ASN A 18 -10.37 -11.09 -4.87
N LEU A 19 -10.16 -9.79 -4.65
CA LEU A 19 -10.19 -9.19 -3.31
C LEU A 19 -11.57 -9.37 -2.64
N ARG A 20 -12.67 -9.24 -3.39
CA ARG A 20 -14.02 -9.51 -2.87
C ARG A 20 -14.21 -10.96 -2.48
N LEU A 21 -13.75 -11.90 -3.31
CA LEU A 21 -13.83 -13.34 -3.03
C LEU A 21 -13.01 -13.74 -1.81
N MET A 22 -11.88 -13.05 -1.57
CA MET A 22 -11.07 -13.19 -0.37
C MET A 22 -11.73 -12.57 0.88
N GLY A 23 -12.84 -11.83 0.72
CA GLY A 23 -13.61 -11.24 1.82
C GLY A 23 -13.13 -9.85 2.25
N PHE A 24 -12.42 -9.13 1.38
CA PHE A 24 -12.01 -7.75 1.64
C PHE A 24 -13.13 -6.75 1.34
N ASP A 25 -13.29 -5.78 2.23
CA ASP A 25 -14.06 -4.57 1.98
C ASP A 25 -13.19 -3.57 1.19
N LEU A 26 -13.54 -3.38 -0.08
CA LEU A 26 -12.80 -2.52 -0.99
C LEU A 26 -13.04 -1.03 -0.74
N TYR A 27 -14.12 -0.69 -0.05
CA TYR A 27 -14.53 0.69 0.18
C TYR A 27 -14.87 0.89 1.66
N PRO A 28 -13.90 0.68 2.56
CA PRO A 28 -14.14 0.79 3.99
C PRO A 28 -14.56 2.20 4.36
N ALA A 29 -15.59 2.32 5.18
CA ALA A 29 -16.12 3.61 5.61
C ALA A 29 -15.16 4.40 6.54
N ARG A 30 -14.14 3.73 7.08
CA ARG A 30 -13.17 4.32 8.01
C ARG A 30 -11.75 3.93 7.61
N SER A 31 -10.84 4.87 7.75
CA SER A 31 -9.40 4.66 7.68
C SER A 31 -8.73 5.34 8.88
N VAL A 32 -7.54 4.87 9.22
CA VAL A 32 -6.69 5.42 10.27
C VAL A 32 -5.48 6.05 9.60
N LYS A 33 -5.23 7.32 9.89
CA LYS A 33 -4.02 8.04 9.49
C LYS A 33 -3.50 8.80 10.69
N GLU A 34 -2.33 8.40 11.18
CA GLU A 34 -1.77 8.94 12.44
C GLU A 34 -0.95 10.21 12.23
N ALA A 35 -0.40 10.43 11.03
CA ALA A 35 0.37 11.61 10.69
C ALA A 35 0.25 11.94 9.19
N GLU A 36 0.65 13.15 8.83
CA GLU A 36 0.81 13.54 7.43
C GLU A 36 2.09 12.94 6.84
N ASN A 37 2.02 12.50 5.58
CA ASN A 37 3.18 11.86 4.93
C ASN A 37 4.40 12.80 4.87
N ARG A 38 4.18 14.09 4.58
CA ARG A 38 5.27 15.09 4.57
C ARG A 38 5.86 15.29 5.96
N GLU A 39 5.03 15.34 7.01
CA GLU A 39 5.51 15.55 8.37
C GLU A 39 6.45 14.43 8.82
N VAL A 40 6.12 13.17 8.50
CA VAL A 40 6.97 12.01 8.84
C VAL A 40 8.31 12.07 8.12
N VAL A 41 8.32 12.53 6.86
CA VAL A 41 9.55 12.67 6.06
C VAL A 41 10.42 13.82 6.58
N GLU A 42 9.83 14.98 6.85
CA GLU A 42 10.56 16.17 7.31
C GLU A 42 11.06 16.04 8.76
N ASN A 43 10.29 15.38 9.63
CA ASN A 43 10.61 15.19 11.05
C ASN A 43 10.98 13.74 11.36
N PHE A 44 11.78 13.10 10.50
CA PHE A 44 12.15 11.69 10.65
C PHE A 44 12.67 11.35 12.05
N GLU A 45 13.52 12.18 12.65
CA GLU A 45 14.10 11.92 13.98
C GLU A 45 13.04 11.76 15.09
N LYS A 46 11.90 12.43 14.96
CA LYS A 46 10.76 12.31 15.89
C LYS A 46 10.06 10.95 15.77
N TYR A 47 10.10 10.35 14.59
CA TYR A 47 9.35 9.16 14.23
C TYR A 47 10.23 7.91 14.06
N ASP A 48 11.56 8.06 14.04
CA ASP A 48 12.49 6.97 13.84
C ASP A 48 12.23 5.82 14.80
N GLY A 49 12.06 4.63 14.24
CA GLY A 49 11.77 3.40 14.95
C GLY A 49 10.36 3.26 15.52
N LYS A 50 9.48 4.26 15.38
CA LYS A 50 8.07 4.16 15.78
C LYS A 50 7.27 3.39 14.73
N ILE A 51 6.23 2.70 15.18
CA ILE A 51 5.22 2.11 14.30
C ILE A 51 4.18 3.19 14.04
N LEU A 52 3.90 3.45 12.77
CA LEU A 52 2.88 4.39 12.34
C LEU A 52 2.00 3.76 11.26
N THR A 53 0.76 4.22 11.23
CA THR A 53 -0.23 3.94 10.20
C THR A 53 -0.42 5.19 9.35
N LEU A 54 -0.07 5.07 8.08
CA LEU A 54 -0.18 6.12 7.08
C LEU A 54 -1.12 5.66 5.96
N ALA A 55 -1.67 6.62 5.23
CA ALA A 55 -2.57 6.33 4.13
C ALA A 55 -2.30 7.26 2.95
N GLY A 56 -2.61 6.79 1.74
CA GLY A 56 -2.44 7.59 0.53
C GLY A 56 -2.68 6.79 -0.75
N ARG A 57 -2.64 7.50 -1.86
CA ARG A 57 -2.74 6.91 -3.21
C ARG A 57 -1.39 6.35 -3.63
N ILE A 58 -1.37 5.12 -4.14
CA ILE A 58 -0.18 4.51 -4.75
C ILE A 58 0.17 5.29 -6.03
N MET A 59 1.33 5.93 -6.04
CA MET A 59 1.85 6.69 -7.17
C MET A 59 2.92 5.94 -7.95
N ALA A 60 3.64 5.03 -7.28
CA ALA A 60 4.66 4.20 -7.89
C ALA A 60 4.72 2.84 -7.20
N TRP A 61 5.06 1.81 -7.98
CA TRP A 61 5.17 0.43 -7.52
C TRP A 61 6.35 -0.25 -8.22
N ARG A 62 7.27 -0.84 -7.45
CA ARG A 62 8.50 -1.46 -7.95
C ARG A 62 8.75 -2.75 -7.18
N GLU A 63 8.75 -3.87 -7.90
CA GLU A 63 8.91 -5.20 -7.32
C GLU A 63 10.31 -5.75 -7.62
N HIS A 64 10.89 -6.40 -6.61
CA HIS A 64 12.22 -7.02 -6.64
C HIS A 64 12.16 -8.38 -5.91
N GLY A 65 11.35 -9.31 -6.40
CA GLY A 65 11.17 -10.62 -5.80
C GLY A 65 10.52 -10.53 -4.42
N LYS A 66 11.29 -10.74 -3.34
CA LYS A 66 10.80 -10.68 -1.94
C LYS A 66 10.78 -9.27 -1.34
N LEU A 67 10.96 -8.25 -2.17
CA LEU A 67 11.06 -6.86 -1.77
C LEU A 67 10.24 -6.00 -2.73
N THR A 68 9.40 -5.14 -2.18
CA THR A 68 8.58 -4.21 -2.95
C THR A 68 8.76 -2.80 -2.41
N PHE A 69 9.01 -1.85 -3.31
CA PHE A 69 9.00 -0.43 -3.01
C PHE A 69 7.75 0.20 -3.64
N ALA A 70 6.88 0.71 -2.79
CA ALA A 70 5.75 1.53 -3.22
C ALA A 70 5.94 2.98 -2.78
N GLN A 71 5.26 3.90 -3.45
CA GLN A 71 5.17 5.28 -2.99
C GLN A 71 3.71 5.64 -2.84
N ILE A 72 3.33 6.09 -1.64
CA ILE A 72 1.98 6.60 -1.39
C ILE A 72 2.01 8.12 -1.28
N GLN A 73 0.95 8.76 -1.76
CA GLN A 73 0.77 10.20 -1.73
C GLN A 73 -0.55 10.57 -1.03
N ASP A 74 -0.49 11.48 -0.05
CA ASP A 74 -1.65 12.13 0.53
C ASP A 74 -1.68 13.62 0.15
N GLN A 75 -2.55 14.42 0.78
CA GLN A 75 -2.60 15.86 0.50
C GLN A 75 -1.32 16.61 0.87
N SER A 76 -0.54 16.09 1.82
CA SER A 76 0.67 16.73 2.32
C SER A 76 1.86 16.41 1.43
N GLY A 77 1.99 15.17 0.96
CA GLY A 77 3.18 14.78 0.23
C GLY A 77 3.28 13.28 -0.01
N ARG A 78 4.49 12.85 -0.36
CA ARG A 78 4.81 11.48 -0.74
C ARG A 78 5.69 10.83 0.31
N ILE A 79 5.45 9.55 0.56
CA ILE A 79 6.32 8.71 1.40
C ILE A 79 6.52 7.35 0.74
N GLN A 80 7.71 6.78 0.92
CA GLN A 80 8.07 5.47 0.38
C GLN A 80 7.69 4.38 1.39
N LEU A 81 7.01 3.34 0.90
CA LEU A 81 6.81 2.08 1.61
C LEU A 81 7.93 1.12 1.22
N PHE A 82 8.58 0.54 2.22
CA PHE A 82 9.60 -0.49 2.08
C PHE A 82 9.01 -1.80 2.61
N ILE A 83 8.57 -2.66 1.69
CA ILE A 83 7.80 -3.85 2.01
C ILE A 83 8.65 -5.09 1.75
N ARG A 84 8.93 -5.88 2.78
CA ARG A 84 9.69 -7.12 2.65
C ARG A 84 8.84 -8.32 3.03
N ALA A 85 8.93 -9.39 2.26
CA ALA A 85 8.15 -10.60 2.48
C ALA A 85 8.40 -11.23 3.87
N ASP A 86 9.64 -11.14 4.39
CA ASP A 86 10.03 -11.69 5.69
C ASP A 86 9.45 -10.93 6.90
N LEU A 87 8.99 -9.69 6.69
CA LEU A 87 8.40 -8.84 7.74
C LEU A 87 6.88 -8.77 7.67
N MET A 88 6.28 -9.27 6.59
CA MET A 88 4.83 -9.28 6.44
C MET A 88 4.22 -10.56 7.01
N GLY A 89 3.08 -10.42 7.68
CA GLY A 89 2.23 -11.57 8.01
C GLY A 89 1.50 -12.09 6.77
N PRO A 90 0.88 -13.28 6.87
CA PRO A 90 -0.03 -13.76 5.84
C PRO A 90 -1.25 -12.83 5.74
N THR A 91 -1.94 -12.92 4.61
CA THR A 91 -3.20 -12.21 4.39
C THR A 91 -4.24 -12.62 5.43
N ASP A 92 -4.84 -11.61 6.06
CA ASP A 92 -5.80 -11.77 7.15
C ASP A 92 -7.06 -10.97 6.81
N LYS A 93 -8.10 -11.69 6.39
CA LYS A 93 -9.41 -11.13 6.05
C LYS A 93 -10.13 -10.53 7.26
N GLU A 94 -9.90 -11.02 8.47
CA GLU A 94 -10.60 -10.51 9.64
C GLU A 94 -10.04 -9.15 10.04
N LYS A 95 -8.72 -8.99 9.90
CA LYS A 95 -8.05 -7.70 10.11
C LYS A 95 -8.07 -6.77 8.90
N GLN A 96 -8.56 -7.25 7.76
CA GLN A 96 -8.53 -6.52 6.49
C GLN A 96 -7.11 -6.08 6.11
N THR A 97 -6.14 -6.98 6.32
CA THR A 97 -4.72 -6.75 5.98
C THR A 97 -4.25 -7.72 4.92
N LEU A 98 -3.69 -7.20 3.83
CA LEU A 98 -3.03 -8.00 2.79
C LEU A 98 -1.63 -8.42 3.23
N GLY A 99 -1.29 -9.67 2.98
CA GLY A 99 0.05 -10.22 3.10
C GLY A 99 0.87 -9.98 1.82
N PHE A 100 2.13 -10.39 1.85
CA PHE A 100 3.07 -10.11 0.75
C PHE A 100 2.65 -10.74 -0.58
N ASP A 101 2.17 -11.99 -0.55
CA ASP A 101 1.83 -12.75 -1.76
C ASP A 101 0.63 -12.17 -2.52
N ASP A 102 -0.23 -11.40 -1.83
CA ASP A 102 -1.44 -10.80 -2.41
C ASP A 102 -1.25 -9.31 -2.78
N LEU A 103 -0.04 -8.76 -2.64
CA LEU A 103 0.23 -7.36 -2.99
C LEU A 103 0.08 -7.08 -4.49
N GLU A 104 0.18 -8.09 -5.36
CA GLU A 104 -0.04 -7.97 -6.80
C GLU A 104 -1.49 -7.57 -7.16
N LEU A 105 -2.43 -7.74 -6.22
CA LEU A 105 -3.81 -7.32 -6.34
C LEU A 105 -3.97 -5.79 -6.22
N LEU A 106 -2.94 -5.08 -5.75
CA LEU A 106 -2.91 -3.63 -5.71
C LEU A 106 -2.40 -3.06 -7.04
N ASP A 107 -2.87 -1.87 -7.38
CA ASP A 107 -2.47 -1.14 -8.58
C ASP A 107 -2.10 0.32 -8.30
N ILE A 108 -1.35 0.90 -9.24
CA ILE A 108 -1.09 2.34 -9.25
C ILE A 108 -2.43 3.08 -9.34
N GLY A 109 -2.63 4.03 -8.42
CA GLY A 109 -3.86 4.78 -8.30
C GLY A 109 -4.79 4.25 -7.20
N ASP A 110 -4.55 3.08 -6.63
CA ASP A 110 -5.33 2.61 -5.48
C ASP A 110 -5.01 3.43 -4.24
N ILE A 111 -6.00 3.57 -3.36
CA ILE A 111 -5.83 4.24 -2.06
C ILE A 111 -5.67 3.16 -1.02
N ILE A 112 -4.54 3.18 -0.32
CA ILE A 112 -4.22 2.17 0.68
C ILE A 112 -3.87 2.82 2.02
N GLN A 113 -3.99 2.02 3.06
CA GLN A 113 -3.44 2.27 4.38
C GLN A 113 -2.32 1.26 4.63
N ALA A 114 -1.20 1.73 5.18
CA ALA A 114 -0.06 0.89 5.53
C ALA A 114 0.41 1.18 6.95
N THR A 115 0.63 0.13 7.72
CA THR A 115 1.20 0.21 9.08
C THR A 115 2.58 -0.41 9.09
N GLY A 116 3.55 0.31 9.63
CA GLY A 116 4.92 -0.20 9.66
C GLY A 116 5.85 0.66 10.49
N LYS A 117 7.06 0.13 10.72
CA LYS A 117 8.12 0.84 11.43
C LYS A 117 8.74 1.89 10.52
N VAL A 118 8.83 3.13 10.98
CA VAL A 118 9.54 4.21 10.29
C VAL A 118 11.04 3.93 10.36
N VAL A 119 11.67 3.82 9.20
CA VAL A 119 13.09 3.54 9.05
C VAL A 119 13.66 4.30 7.84
N LYS A 120 14.97 4.50 7.82
CA LYS A 120 15.68 5.06 6.67
C LYS A 120 16.31 3.94 5.85
N THR A 121 15.89 3.80 4.58
CA THR A 121 16.55 2.89 3.65
C THR A 121 17.87 3.49 3.16
N ARG A 122 18.90 2.66 2.99
CA ARG A 122 20.14 3.09 2.31
C ARG A 122 19.86 3.16 0.81
N THR A 123 20.08 4.33 0.23
CA THR A 123 20.02 4.57 -1.21
C THR A 123 21.29 4.09 -1.89
#